data_AF-A0A966V8Q6-F1
#
_entry.id   AF-A0A966V8Q6-F1
#
_cell.length_a   1.000
_cell.length_b   1.000
_cell.length_c   1.000
_cell.angle_alpha   90.00
_cell.angle_beta   90.00
_cell.angle_gamma   90.00
#
_symmetry.space_group_name_H-M   'P 1'
#
loop_
_entity.id
_entity.type
_entity.pdbx_description
1 polymer ?
#
loop_
_entity_poly.entity_id
_entity_poly.type
_entity_poly.pdbx_seq_one_letter_code
_entity_poly.pdbx_strand_id
1 'polypeptide(L)'
;MNTKDRAKSIREQLKKLGITSKQVSVTSDYNSISARIKDVSIQPKIIEDLVHQHQKLDRCEFTGEILLGANTYTSVCYDWQVESAITLSEEYQEHLKQVKALCEKLGDGLILNWKDYKTGVRRNENYFSYQLFTPAREHNYTNHNLASLAWFLYVSEKNGTLV
;
A
#
# COMPACT_ATOMS: atom_id res chain seq x y z
N MET A 1 17.98 6.48 20.62
CA MET A 1 18.20 6.36 19.16
C MET A 1 17.33 7.39 18.46
N ASN A 2 17.95 8.33 17.72
CA ASN A 2 17.20 9.38 17.02
C ASN A 2 16.60 8.83 15.70
N THR A 3 15.78 9.61 15.00
CA THR A 3 15.14 9.19 13.74
C THR A 3 16.12 8.96 12.60
N LYS A 4 17.26 9.68 12.56
CA LYS A 4 18.33 9.47 11.58
C LYS A 4 18.98 8.10 11.75
N ASP A 5 19.24 7.70 13.00
CA ASP A 5 19.79 6.39 13.34
C ASP A 5 18.79 5.26 12.99
N ARG A 6 17.49 5.47 13.26
CA ARG A 6 16.41 4.56 12.86
C ARG A 6 16.35 4.40 11.34
N ALA A 7 16.36 5.50 10.58
CA ALA A 7 16.39 5.45 9.13
C ALA A 7 17.66 4.76 8.59
N LYS A 8 18.82 4.97 9.23
CA LYS A 8 20.05 4.26 8.88
C LYS A 8 19.91 2.75 9.11
N SER A 9 19.38 2.34 10.27
CA SER A 9 19.13 0.93 10.58
C SER A 9 18.16 0.29 9.59
N ILE A 10 17.07 0.97 9.22
CA ILE A 10 16.13 0.51 8.19
C ILE A 10 16.86 0.27 6.86
N ARG A 11 17.67 1.23 6.39
CA ARG A 11 18.44 1.07 5.13
C ARG A 11 19.41 -0.11 5.20
N GLU A 12 20.06 -0.34 6.34
CA GLU A 12 20.94 -1.49 6.54
C GLU A 12 20.18 -2.82 6.49
N GLN A 13 19.00 -2.89 7.10
CA GLN A 13 18.15 -4.08 7.03
C GLN A 13 17.62 -4.34 5.61
N LEU A 14 17.16 -3.29 4.90
CA LEU A 14 16.77 -3.41 3.49
C LEU A 14 17.91 -3.92 2.61
N LYS A 15 19.13 -3.44 2.83
CA LYS A 15 20.32 -3.91 2.10
C LYS A 15 20.60 -5.40 2.35
N LYS A 16 20.35 -5.92 3.56
CA LYS A 16 20.48 -7.35 3.86
C LYS A 16 19.45 -8.20 3.12
N LEU A 17 18.28 -7.63 2.81
CA LEU A 17 17.25 -8.25 1.97
C LEU A 17 17.53 -8.07 0.46
N GLY A 18 18.67 -7.49 0.08
CA GLY A 18 19.01 -7.21 -1.32
C GLY A 18 18.30 -5.98 -1.91
N ILE A 19 17.55 -5.23 -1.10
CA ILE A 19 16.77 -4.07 -1.56
C ILE A 19 17.67 -2.82 -1.55
N THR A 20 17.76 -2.16 -2.70
CA THR A 20 18.62 -0.98 -2.88
C THR A 20 17.84 0.34 -2.73
N SER A 21 18.57 1.46 -2.57
CA SER A 21 17.97 2.81 -2.53
C SER A 21 17.29 3.25 -3.82
N LYS A 22 17.59 2.57 -4.95
CA LYS A 22 16.90 2.74 -6.23
C LYS A 22 15.50 2.13 -6.21
N GLN A 23 15.29 1.09 -5.40
CA GLN A 23 14.03 0.37 -5.27
C GLN A 23 13.19 0.88 -4.10
N VAL A 24 13.83 1.21 -2.97
CA VAL A 24 13.15 1.81 -1.81
C VAL A 24 14.00 2.92 -1.22
N SER A 25 13.46 4.14 -1.24
CA SER A 25 14.09 5.30 -0.60
C SER A 25 13.57 5.45 0.83
N VAL A 26 14.47 5.59 1.80
CA VAL A 26 14.10 5.83 3.20
C VAL A 26 14.65 7.17 3.64
N THR A 27 13.79 8.03 4.16
CA THR A 27 14.13 9.36 4.69
C THR A 27 13.60 9.51 6.11
N SER A 28 14.18 10.45 6.85
CA SER A 28 13.73 10.82 8.19
C SER A 28 13.63 12.33 8.27
N ASP A 29 12.58 12.83 8.91
CA ASP A 29 12.38 14.24 9.19
C ASP A 29 11.79 14.41 10.59
N TYR A 30 12.48 15.15 11.47
CA TYR A 30 12.17 15.27 12.90
C TYR A 30 11.77 13.94 13.57
N ASN A 31 10.47 13.72 13.78
CA ASN A 31 9.86 12.57 14.42
C ASN A 31 9.20 11.59 13.43
N SER A 32 9.51 11.71 12.15
CA SER A 32 8.90 10.95 11.08
C SER A 32 9.94 10.19 10.27
N ILE A 33 9.60 8.97 9.88
CA ILE A 33 10.37 8.14 8.97
C ILE A 33 9.47 7.81 7.78
N SER A 34 9.95 8.03 6.57
CA SER A 34 9.19 7.77 5.34
C SER A 34 9.96 6.78 4.47
N ALA A 35 9.29 5.73 4.02
CA ALA A 35 9.78 4.83 2.99
C ALA A 35 8.96 5.03 1.71
N ARG A 36 9.64 5.27 0.59
CA ARG A 36 9.06 5.45 -0.74
C ARG A 36 9.49 4.30 -1.64
N ILE A 37 8.53 3.48 -2.04
CA ILE A 37 8.73 2.34 -2.93
C ILE A 37 8.78 2.84 -4.37
N LYS A 38 9.94 2.68 -5.01
CA LYS A 38 10.22 3.09 -6.39
C LYS A 38 10.16 1.93 -7.38
N ASP A 39 10.23 0.71 -6.89
CA ASP A 39 10.12 -0.51 -7.68
C ASP A 39 8.85 -1.26 -7.26
N VAL A 40 7.86 -1.28 -8.14
CA VAL A 40 6.55 -1.90 -7.88
C VAL A 40 6.60 -3.43 -7.78
N SER A 41 7.71 -4.06 -8.14
CA SER A 41 7.92 -5.48 -7.88
C SER A 41 8.18 -5.78 -6.39
N ILE A 42 8.54 -4.76 -5.60
CA ILE A 42 8.72 -4.90 -4.16
C ILE A 42 7.36 -4.98 -3.47
N GLN A 43 7.14 -6.05 -2.72
CA GLN A 43 5.94 -6.22 -1.90
C GLN A 43 5.91 -5.18 -0.77
N PRO A 44 4.89 -4.29 -0.70
CA PRO A 44 4.82 -3.24 0.31
C PRO A 44 4.85 -3.75 1.73
N LYS A 45 4.25 -4.92 1.96
CA LYS A 45 4.15 -5.55 3.29
C LYS A 45 5.52 -5.78 3.94
N ILE A 46 6.52 -6.20 3.15
CA ILE A 46 7.89 -6.39 3.64
C ILE A 46 8.47 -5.06 4.15
N ILE A 47 8.19 -3.97 3.45
CA ILE A 47 8.67 -2.63 3.80
C ILE A 47 7.89 -2.09 5.01
N GLU A 48 6.57 -2.25 5.04
CA GLU A 48 5.73 -1.87 6.18
C GLU A 48 6.17 -2.58 7.47
N ASP A 49 6.32 -3.90 7.44
CA ASP A 49 6.67 -4.68 8.62
C ASP A 49 8.06 -4.28 9.16
N LEU A 50 9.00 -3.96 8.28
CA LEU A 50 10.34 -3.52 8.65
C LEU A 50 10.37 -2.07 9.15
N VAL A 51 9.64 -1.16 8.51
CA VAL A 51 9.62 0.26 8.90
C VAL A 51 8.81 0.46 10.19
N HIS A 52 7.67 -0.22 10.34
CA HIS A 52 6.80 -0.08 11.51
C HIS A 52 7.43 -0.60 12.82
N GLN A 53 8.43 -1.48 12.75
CA GLN A 53 9.25 -1.85 13.92
C GLN A 53 9.96 -0.64 14.57
N HIS A 54 10.17 0.43 13.80
CA HIS A 54 10.78 1.66 14.29
C HIS A 54 9.75 2.71 14.72
N GLN A 55 8.46 2.43 14.60
CA GLN A 55 7.37 3.29 15.05
C GLN A 55 7.32 3.33 16.59
N LYS A 56 6.94 4.49 17.14
CA LYS A 56 6.65 4.65 18.56
C LYS A 56 5.40 5.52 18.69
N LEU A 57 4.32 4.96 19.20
CA LEU A 57 3.07 5.67 19.45
C LEU A 57 2.67 5.47 20.90
N ASP A 58 2.85 6.51 21.70
CA ASP A 58 2.39 6.58 23.07
C ASP A 58 0.95 7.11 23.08
N ARG A 59 0.08 6.44 23.84
CA ARG A 59 -1.33 6.79 23.97
C ARG A 59 -1.70 6.96 25.43
N CYS A 60 -2.63 7.86 25.72
CA CYS A 60 -3.24 7.98 27.03
C CYS A 60 -3.96 6.69 27.38
N GLU A 61 -3.68 6.10 28.55
CA GLU A 61 -4.29 4.83 28.98
C GLU A 61 -5.80 4.95 29.23
N PHE A 62 -6.29 6.15 29.56
CA PHE A 62 -7.71 6.39 29.86
C PHE A 62 -8.52 6.81 28.63
N THR A 63 -7.99 7.72 27.79
CA THR A 63 -8.72 8.26 26.64
C THR A 63 -8.37 7.59 25.31
N GLY A 64 -7.24 6.87 25.23
CA GLY A 64 -6.72 6.30 23.99
C GLY A 64 -6.15 7.34 23.01
N GLU A 65 -6.20 8.62 23.36
CA GLU A 65 -5.66 9.71 22.56
C GLU A 65 -4.14 9.61 22.43
N ILE A 66 -3.62 10.00 21.26
CA ILE A 66 -2.19 10.02 21.00
C ILE A 66 -1.57 11.14 21.84
N LEU A 67 -0.58 10.79 22.66
CA LEU A 67 0.11 11.78 23.50
C LEU A 67 0.95 12.70 22.63
N LEU A 68 0.94 14.00 22.95
CA LEU A 68 1.76 14.99 22.26
C LEU A 68 3.21 14.92 22.77
N GLY A 69 4.14 14.58 21.88
CA GLY A 69 5.58 14.56 22.17
C GLY A 69 6.20 13.16 22.13
N ALA A 70 7.46 13.07 21.69
CA ALA A 70 8.30 11.87 21.65
C ALA A 70 7.81 10.65 20.82
N ASN A 71 6.66 10.75 20.12
CA ASN A 71 6.24 9.75 19.15
C ASN A 71 7.16 9.72 17.93
N THR A 72 7.30 8.55 17.33
CA THR A 72 7.95 8.35 16.03
C THR A 72 6.92 7.81 15.04
N TYR A 73 6.61 8.61 14.03
CA TYR A 73 5.68 8.25 12.97
C TYR A 73 6.42 7.59 11.83
N THR A 74 5.78 6.61 11.21
CA THR A 74 6.30 5.88 10.07
C THR A 74 5.28 5.94 8.94
N SER A 75 5.74 6.13 7.72
CA SER A 75 4.89 6.06 6.53
C SER A 75 5.58 5.22 5.46
N VAL A 76 4.79 4.41 4.77
CA VAL A 76 5.21 3.62 3.61
C VAL A 76 4.21 3.87 2.50
N CYS A 77 4.70 4.24 1.33
CA CYS A 77 3.87 4.39 0.13
C CYS A 77 4.73 4.27 -1.12
N TYR A 78 4.09 4.23 -2.29
CA TYR A 78 4.82 4.35 -3.55
C TYR A 78 5.40 5.76 -3.71
N ASP A 79 6.51 5.85 -4.43
CA ASP A 79 7.07 7.12 -4.86
C ASP A 79 6.13 7.74 -5.90
N TRP A 80 5.73 8.99 -5.67
CA TRP A 80 4.74 9.67 -6.50
C TRP A 80 5.19 9.82 -7.95
N GLN A 81 6.49 9.92 -8.22
CA GLN A 81 7.01 10.03 -9.59
C GLN A 81 6.86 8.70 -10.32
N VAL A 82 7.10 7.59 -9.61
CA VAL A 82 6.94 6.24 -10.15
C VAL A 82 5.47 5.92 -10.36
N GLU A 83 4.62 6.22 -9.37
CA GLU A 83 3.17 6.05 -9.47
C GLU A 83 2.60 6.88 -10.63
N SER A 84 3.01 8.14 -10.77
CA SER A 84 2.58 8.99 -11.89
C SER A 84 3.05 8.46 -13.24
N ALA A 85 4.30 7.99 -13.35
CA ALA A 85 4.83 7.46 -14.60
C ALA A 85 4.10 6.17 -15.02
N ILE A 86 3.84 5.27 -14.06
CA ILE A 86 3.10 4.03 -14.31
C ILE A 86 1.66 4.34 -14.69
N THR A 87 0.98 5.22 -13.95
CA THR A 87 -0.43 5.54 -14.25
C THR A 87 -0.62 6.21 -15.60
N LEU A 88 0.41 6.87 -16.15
CA LEU A 88 0.38 7.43 -17.51
C LEU A 88 0.81 6.42 -18.60
N SER A 89 1.32 5.24 -18.22
CA SER A 89 1.75 4.23 -19.20
C SER A 89 0.57 3.59 -19.93
N GLU A 90 0.78 3.21 -21.19
CA GLU A 90 -0.22 2.50 -22.00
C GLU A 90 -0.64 1.18 -21.35
N GLU A 91 0.31 0.46 -20.75
CA GLU A 91 0.07 -0.80 -20.05
C GLU A 91 -0.93 -0.63 -18.90
N TYR A 92 -0.72 0.37 -18.04
CA TYR A 92 -1.64 0.63 -16.94
C TYR A 92 -2.99 1.13 -17.43
N GLN A 93 -3.02 1.98 -18.46
CA GLN A 93 -4.28 2.48 -19.02
C GLN A 93 -5.13 1.35 -19.61
N GLU A 94 -4.49 0.35 -20.23
CA GLU A 94 -5.20 -0.84 -20.70
C GLU A 94 -5.70 -1.72 -19.54
N HIS A 95 -4.87 -1.94 -18.51
CA HIS A 95 -5.29 -2.61 -17.28
C HIS A 95 -6.50 -1.93 -16.64
N LEU A 96 -6.49 -0.59 -16.54
CA LEU A 96 -7.59 0.19 -15.99
C LEU A 96 -8.88 0.01 -16.79
N LYS A 97 -8.82 -0.03 -18.13
CA LYS A 97 -9.99 -0.31 -18.97
C LYS A 97 -10.54 -1.70 -18.73
N GLN A 98 -9.68 -2.70 -18.59
CA GLN A 98 -10.09 -4.08 -18.31
C GLN A 98 -10.79 -4.19 -16.95
N VAL A 99 -10.23 -3.58 -15.90
CA VAL A 99 -10.85 -3.54 -14.57
C VAL A 99 -12.21 -2.82 -14.61
N LYS A 100 -12.31 -1.69 -15.32
CA LYS A 100 -13.59 -0.96 -15.50
C LYS A 100 -14.64 -1.83 -16.19
N ALA A 101 -14.30 -2.43 -17.34
CA ALA A 101 -15.22 -3.27 -18.09
C ALA A 101 -15.66 -4.51 -17.30
N LEU A 102 -14.77 -5.07 -16.48
CA LEU A 102 -15.08 -6.18 -15.59
C LEU A 102 -16.07 -5.76 -14.50
N CYS A 103 -15.81 -4.63 -13.82
CA CYS A 103 -16.71 -4.09 -12.81
C CYS A 103 -18.10 -3.72 -13.38
N GLU A 104 -18.17 -3.22 -14.63
CA GLU A 104 -19.45 -2.95 -15.31
C GLU A 104 -20.25 -4.22 -15.59
N LYS A 105 -19.58 -5.31 -15.99
CA LYS A 105 -20.23 -6.60 -16.30
C LYS A 105 -20.73 -7.36 -15.06
N LEU A 106 -20.05 -7.24 -13.93
CA LEU A 106 -20.30 -8.08 -12.75
C LEU A 106 -21.49 -7.66 -11.90
N GLY A 107 -21.98 -6.42 -12.04
CA GLY A 107 -23.08 -5.92 -11.22
C GLY A 107 -22.76 -5.86 -9.71
N ASP A 108 -23.79 -5.65 -8.90
CA ASP A 108 -23.65 -5.43 -7.45
C ASP A 108 -23.50 -6.75 -6.69
N GLY A 109 -22.53 -6.82 -5.78
CA GLY A 109 -22.46 -7.90 -4.78
C GLY A 109 -21.61 -9.11 -5.16
N LEU A 110 -20.77 -9.05 -6.19
CA LEU A 110 -19.96 -10.20 -6.59
C LEU A 110 -18.55 -10.19 -6.01
N ILE A 111 -18.14 -11.39 -5.59
CA ILE A 111 -16.77 -11.80 -5.33
C ILE A 111 -16.05 -11.93 -6.68
N LEU A 112 -15.25 -10.94 -7.07
CA LEU A 112 -14.23 -11.07 -8.11
C LEU A 112 -13.32 -12.23 -7.69
N ASN A 113 -13.40 -13.35 -8.42
CA ASN A 113 -12.33 -14.34 -8.40
C ASN A 113 -11.26 -13.88 -9.39
N TRP A 114 -10.36 -13.00 -8.96
CA TRP A 114 -9.16 -12.70 -9.75
C TRP A 114 -8.13 -13.80 -9.47
N LYS A 115 -8.12 -14.81 -10.35
CA LYS A 115 -7.40 -16.08 -10.14
C LYS A 115 -7.87 -16.78 -8.86
N ASP A 116 -7.19 -16.58 -7.72
CA ASP A 116 -7.43 -17.25 -6.43
C ASP A 116 -7.96 -16.34 -5.29
N TYR A 117 -8.24 -15.06 -5.57
CA TYR A 117 -8.67 -14.08 -4.57
C TYR A 117 -10.19 -13.90 -4.52
N LYS A 118 -10.77 -13.66 -3.33
CA LYS A 118 -12.20 -13.31 -3.21
C LYS A 118 -12.38 -11.80 -3.04
N THR A 119 -12.66 -11.05 -4.09
CA THR A 119 -12.88 -9.60 -3.98
C THR A 119 -14.36 -9.25 -4.01
N GLY A 120 -15.01 -9.05 -2.86
CA GLY A 120 -16.40 -8.59 -2.82
C GLY A 120 -16.55 -7.14 -3.29
N VAL A 121 -17.03 -6.91 -4.51
CA VAL A 121 -17.33 -5.57 -5.02
C VAL A 121 -18.77 -5.19 -4.61
N ARG A 122 -18.95 -4.07 -3.92
CA ARG A 122 -20.27 -3.51 -3.56
C ARG A 122 -20.45 -2.13 -4.20
N ARG A 123 -21.31 -2.04 -5.19
CA ARG A 123 -21.78 -0.74 -5.68
C ARG A 123 -22.73 -0.13 -4.66
N ASN A 124 -22.58 1.15 -4.39
CA ASN A 124 -23.61 1.98 -3.78
C ASN A 124 -24.10 2.98 -4.82
N GLU A 125 -25.31 3.52 -4.61
CA GLU A 125 -26.02 4.41 -5.55
C GLU A 125 -25.16 5.60 -6.05
N ASN A 126 -24.19 6.05 -5.26
CA ASN A 126 -23.36 7.23 -5.54
C ASN A 126 -21.85 6.94 -5.69
N TYR A 127 -21.38 5.71 -5.43
CA TYR A 127 -19.95 5.36 -5.52
C TYR A 127 -19.72 3.84 -5.61
N PHE A 128 -18.62 3.44 -6.26
CA PHE A 128 -18.09 2.08 -6.17
C PHE A 128 -17.35 1.92 -4.85
N SER A 129 -17.74 0.95 -4.03
CA SER A 129 -16.94 0.44 -2.91
C SER A 129 -16.54 -1.01 -3.21
N TYR A 130 -15.35 -1.43 -2.80
CA TYR A 130 -14.92 -2.81 -3.00
C TYR A 130 -14.22 -3.30 -1.73
N GLN A 131 -14.62 -4.47 -1.26
CA GLN A 131 -14.01 -5.20 -0.17
C GLN A 131 -13.11 -6.29 -0.75
N LEU A 132 -11.83 -6.23 -0.41
CA LEU A 132 -10.86 -7.25 -0.78
C LEU A 132 -10.83 -8.30 0.34
N PHE A 133 -11.31 -9.53 0.08
CA PHE A 133 -11.10 -10.66 0.97
C PHE A 133 -9.88 -11.45 0.47
N THR A 134 -8.76 -11.28 1.17
CA THR A 134 -7.58 -12.13 0.95
C THR A 134 -7.59 -13.27 1.97
N PRO A 135 -7.03 -14.45 1.66
CA PRO A 135 -6.96 -15.58 2.61
C PRO A 135 -6.24 -15.22 3.93
N ALA A 136 -5.39 -14.20 3.92
CA ALA A 136 -4.61 -13.76 5.07
C ALA A 136 -5.26 -12.63 5.89
N ARG A 137 -6.21 -11.86 5.32
CA ARG A 137 -6.82 -10.70 5.99
C ARG A 137 -8.05 -10.18 5.24
N GLU A 138 -9.07 -9.75 5.98
CA GLU A 138 -10.10 -8.85 5.45
C GLU A 138 -9.49 -7.46 5.26
N HIS A 139 -9.42 -6.99 4.02
CA HIS A 139 -9.12 -5.60 3.72
C HIS A 139 -10.41 -4.89 3.35
N ASN A 140 -10.98 -4.22 4.34
CA ASN A 140 -12.10 -3.29 4.15
C ASN A 140 -11.58 -2.00 3.52
N TYR A 141 -11.49 -1.95 2.18
CA TYR A 141 -11.28 -0.70 1.46
C TYR A 141 -12.62 0.02 1.30
N THR A 142 -13.04 0.68 2.37
CA THR A 142 -14.02 1.77 2.24
C THR A 142 -13.26 3.00 1.76
N ASN A 143 -12.96 3.12 0.45
CA ASN A 143 -12.82 4.42 -0.22
C ASN A 143 -12.64 4.35 -1.76
N HIS A 144 -13.57 5.03 -2.42
CA HIS A 144 -13.49 5.91 -3.60
C HIS A 144 -12.68 5.46 -4.83
N ASN A 145 -13.43 5.10 -5.88
CA ASN A 145 -13.06 5.04 -7.30
C ASN A 145 -12.33 3.78 -7.81
N LEU A 146 -12.62 3.40 -9.05
CA LEU A 146 -12.09 2.23 -9.76
C LEU A 146 -10.57 2.31 -10.00
N ALA A 147 -9.98 3.51 -9.94
CA ALA A 147 -8.54 3.69 -10.17
C ALA A 147 -7.72 3.10 -9.01
N SER A 148 -8.18 3.26 -7.77
CA SER A 148 -7.51 2.68 -6.60
C SER A 148 -7.54 1.13 -6.62
N LEU A 149 -8.62 0.51 -7.11
CA LEU A 149 -8.69 -0.95 -7.32
C LEU A 149 -7.74 -1.39 -8.42
N ALA A 150 -7.76 -0.70 -9.57
CA ALA A 150 -6.87 -0.99 -10.68
C ALA A 150 -5.39 -0.86 -10.28
N TRP A 151 -5.04 0.15 -9.48
CA TRP A 151 -3.71 0.30 -8.92
C TRP A 151 -3.32 -0.89 -8.03
N PHE A 152 -4.20 -1.27 -7.09
CA PHE A 152 -3.95 -2.42 -6.23
C PHE A 152 -3.72 -3.70 -7.03
N LEU A 153 -4.59 -4.00 -8.00
CA LEU A 153 -4.46 -5.21 -8.83
C LEU A 153 -3.17 -5.17 -9.64
N TYR A 154 -2.92 -4.07 -10.35
CA TYR A 154 -1.72 -3.89 -11.15
C TYR A 154 -0.44 -4.15 -10.34
N VAL A 155 -0.29 -3.52 -9.17
CA VAL A 155 0.93 -3.72 -8.38
C VAL A 155 1.00 -5.13 -7.78
N SER A 156 -0.14 -5.68 -7.39
CA SER A 156 -0.17 -7.04 -6.83
C SER A 156 0.17 -8.11 -7.89
N GLU A 157 -0.07 -7.85 -9.17
CA GLU A 157 0.46 -8.67 -10.27
C GLU A 157 1.97 -8.49 -10.44
N LYS A 158 2.46 -7.25 -10.41
CA LYS A 158 3.88 -6.95 -10.60
C LYS A 158 4.78 -7.49 -9.50
N ASN A 159 4.30 -7.54 -8.26
CA ASN A 159 5.05 -8.09 -7.13
C ASN A 159 4.76 -9.58 -6.89
N GLY A 160 3.95 -10.23 -7.75
CA GLY A 160 3.62 -11.65 -7.65
C GLY A 160 2.81 -12.03 -6.41
N THR A 161 2.13 -11.08 -5.77
CA THR A 161 1.20 -11.42 -4.68
C THR A 161 -0.13 -11.95 -5.23
N LEU A 162 -0.57 -11.53 -6.42
CA LEU A 162 -1.68 -12.16 -7.14
C LEU A 162 -1.21 -13.41 -7.91
N VAL A 163 -0.99 -14.52 -7.20
CA VAL A 163 -0.98 -15.88 -7.78
C VAL A 163 -2.36 -16.47 -7.59
#